data_AF-A0A7J9I2F5-F1
#
_entry.id   AF-A0A7J9I2F5-F1
#
_cell.length_a   1.000
_cell.length_b   1.000
_cell.length_c   1.000
_cell.angle_alpha   90.00
_cell.angle_beta   90.00
_cell.angle_gamma   90.00
#
_symmetry.space_group_name_H-M   'P 1'
#
loop_
_entity.id
_entity.type
_entity.pdbx_description
1 polymer ?
#
loop_
_entity_poly.entity_id
_entity_poly.type
_entity_poly.pdbx_seq_one_letter_code
_entity_poly.pdbx_strand_id
1 'polypeptide(L)'
;MIDRKMGVHGHPLEIQALTYAALRCSREMLTVIGCSKNLMTAINNRLSALSFHIREYYWVDLRKTNEIYRYKTEEYSMDATNKFNIYPEQIPSWLIDWIPEDGGYLIGNLQPAHMDFRFFTLGNLWSLISSLATPKQNEAILKLIEAKWDDIVGHMPLKICYPALENEEWRIVTGSDPKNTLEL
;
A
#
# COMPACT_ATOMS: atom_id res chain seq x y z
N MET A 1 0.81 -13.65 1.35
CA MET A 1 0.06 -14.18 2.52
C MET A 1 -1.38 -14.54 2.16
N ILE A 2 -2.10 -13.69 1.43
CA ILE A 2 -3.48 -13.98 0.99
C ILE A 2 -3.47 -14.84 -0.27
N ASP A 3 -3.96 -16.07 -0.17
CA ASP A 3 -4.01 -17.08 -1.24
C ASP A 3 -5.40 -17.21 -1.89
N ARG A 4 -6.39 -16.48 -1.38
CA ARG A 4 -7.78 -16.47 -1.86
C ARG A 4 -8.17 -15.14 -2.49
N LYS A 5 -9.29 -15.10 -3.20
CA LYS A 5 -9.77 -13.89 -3.87
C LYS A 5 -10.19 -12.84 -2.83
N MET A 6 -9.43 -11.74 -2.75
CA MET A 6 -9.63 -10.67 -1.76
C MET A 6 -9.38 -9.27 -2.36
N GLY A 7 -9.44 -9.14 -3.69
CA GLY A 7 -9.18 -7.87 -4.37
C GLY A 7 -7.69 -7.47 -4.44
N VAL A 8 -6.77 -8.35 -4.03
CA VAL A 8 -5.31 -8.10 -4.01
C VAL A 8 -4.60 -8.37 -5.35
N HIS A 9 -5.30 -8.25 -6.48
CA HIS A 9 -4.73 -8.42 -7.82
C HIS A 9 -3.98 -7.15 -8.26
N GLY A 10 -3.12 -7.20 -9.28
CA GLY A 10 -2.40 -6.01 -9.76
C GLY A 10 -1.12 -5.74 -8.94
N HIS A 11 -1.07 -4.65 -8.18
CA HIS A 11 0.14 -4.20 -7.48
C HIS A 11 -0.08 -4.10 -5.96
N PRO A 12 -0.39 -5.19 -5.26
CA PRO A 12 -0.59 -5.15 -3.81
C PRO A 12 0.70 -4.75 -3.08
N LEU A 13 0.58 -3.87 -2.09
CA LEU A 13 1.69 -3.32 -1.31
C LEU A 13 2.58 -4.41 -0.71
N GLU A 14 1.98 -5.49 -0.19
CA GLU A 14 2.71 -6.61 0.40
C GLU A 14 3.74 -7.20 -0.57
N ILE A 15 3.36 -7.42 -1.84
CA ILE A 15 4.28 -7.95 -2.85
C ILE A 15 5.35 -6.91 -3.22
N GLN A 16 4.99 -5.63 -3.30
CA GLN A 16 5.95 -4.56 -3.58
C GLN A 16 7.00 -4.43 -2.47
N ALA A 17 6.57 -4.44 -1.21
CA ALA A 17 7.44 -4.35 -0.04
C ALA A 17 8.37 -5.57 0.06
N LEU A 18 7.85 -6.78 -0.12
CA LEU A 18 8.64 -8.01 -0.15
C LEU A 18 9.65 -8.02 -1.30
N THR A 19 9.24 -7.57 -2.49
CA THR A 19 10.12 -7.46 -3.66
C THR A 19 11.24 -6.46 -3.40
N TYR A 20 10.93 -5.31 -2.82
CA TYR A 20 11.93 -4.31 -2.45
C TYR A 20 12.96 -4.87 -1.47
N ALA A 21 12.50 -5.54 -0.41
CA ALA A 21 13.38 -6.18 0.57
C ALA A 21 14.26 -7.26 -0.08
N ALA A 22 13.68 -8.12 -0.93
CA ALA A 22 14.40 -9.16 -1.64
C ALA A 22 15.47 -8.58 -2.58
N LEU A 23 15.18 -7.49 -3.29
CA LEU A 23 16.14 -6.79 -4.14
C LEU A 23 17.31 -6.20 -3.32
N ARG A 24 17.01 -5.63 -2.15
CA ARG A 24 18.06 -5.15 -1.22
C ARG A 24 18.94 -6.30 -0.74
N CYS A 25 18.36 -7.40 -0.26
CA CYS A 25 19.11 -8.57 0.19
C CYS A 25 19.95 -9.16 -0.95
N SER A 26 19.38 -9.28 -2.15
CA SER A 26 20.08 -9.78 -3.33
C SER A 26 21.30 -8.93 -3.67
N ARG A 27 21.18 -7.60 -3.57
CA ARG A 27 22.29 -6.68 -3.81
C ARG A 27 23.48 -6.94 -2.89
N GLU A 28 23.22 -7.27 -1.62
CA GLU A 28 24.29 -7.56 -0.64
C GLU A 28 24.90 -8.97 -0.84
N MET A 29 24.12 -9.94 -1.35
CA MET A 29 24.58 -11.31 -1.56
C MET A 29 25.33 -11.52 -2.89
N LEU A 30 25.10 -10.66 -3.89
CA LEU A 30 25.67 -10.84 -5.22
C LEU A 30 27.16 -10.47 -5.26
N THR A 31 28.01 -11.44 -5.61
CA THR A 31 29.43 -11.20 -5.89
C THR A 31 29.61 -10.52 -7.25
N VAL A 32 30.42 -9.44 -7.29
CA VAL A 32 30.68 -8.68 -8.52
C VAL A 32 31.73 -9.40 -9.38
N ILE A 33 31.28 -10.26 -10.29
CA ILE A 33 32.09 -10.96 -11.31
C ILE A 33 31.53 -10.52 -12.67
N GLY A 34 32.35 -10.31 -13.70
CA GLY A 34 32.00 -9.76 -15.03
C GLY A 34 30.51 -9.69 -15.43
N CYS A 35 29.80 -10.83 -15.51
CA CYS A 35 28.37 -10.92 -15.85
C CYS A 35 27.38 -10.29 -14.84
N SER A 36 27.72 -10.17 -13.55
CA SER A 36 26.82 -9.62 -12.52
C SER A 36 26.75 -8.09 -12.48
N LYS A 37 27.62 -7.37 -13.20
CA LYS A 37 27.57 -5.90 -13.27
C LYS A 37 26.24 -5.39 -13.85
N ASN A 38 25.75 -6.01 -14.92
CA ASN A 38 24.47 -5.62 -15.54
C ASN A 38 23.29 -5.87 -14.59
N LEU A 39 23.32 -7.00 -13.86
CA LEU A 39 22.30 -7.35 -12.88
C LEU A 39 22.29 -6.36 -11.71
N MET A 40 23.47 -5.98 -11.20
CA MET A 40 23.59 -4.99 -10.13
C MET A 40 23.05 -3.62 -10.54
N THR A 41 23.35 -3.18 -11.77
CA THR A 41 22.78 -1.93 -12.33
C THR A 41 21.26 -2.02 -12.43
N ALA A 42 20.72 -3.15 -12.91
CA ALA A 42 19.27 -3.34 -13.00
C ALA A 42 18.59 -3.33 -11.62
N ILE A 43 19.20 -3.98 -10.61
CA ILE A 43 18.71 -3.97 -9.22
C ILE A 43 18.70 -2.55 -8.67
N ASN A 44 19.79 -1.80 -8.82
CA ASN A 44 19.88 -0.42 -8.31
C ASN A 44 18.86 0.51 -8.97
N ASN A 45 18.68 0.40 -10.30
CA ASN A 45 17.68 1.18 -11.02
C ASN A 45 16.26 0.84 -10.54
N ARG A 46 15.97 -0.45 -10.35
CA ARG A 46 14.66 -0.89 -9.85
C ARG A 46 14.42 -0.46 -8.41
N LEU A 47 15.42 -0.55 -7.53
CA LEU A 47 15.32 -0.10 -6.14
C LEU A 47 14.99 1.40 -6.05
N SER A 48 15.68 2.23 -6.85
CA SER A 48 15.41 3.66 -6.92
C SER A 48 13.98 3.93 -7.39
N ALA A 49 13.59 3.39 -8.54
CA ALA A 49 12.26 3.58 -9.12
C ALA A 49 11.13 3.09 -8.19
N LEU A 50 11.29 1.90 -7.60
CA LEU A 50 10.29 1.33 -6.69
C LEU A 50 10.16 2.14 -5.41
N SER A 51 11.29 2.61 -4.84
CA SER A 51 11.25 3.45 -3.64
C SER A 51 10.52 4.76 -3.88
N PHE A 52 10.79 5.43 -5.00
CA PHE A 52 10.07 6.65 -5.39
C PHE A 52 8.59 6.37 -5.58
N HIS A 53 8.26 5.32 -6.36
CA HIS A 53 6.88 4.99 -6.68
C HIS A 53 6.03 4.69 -5.44
N ILE A 54 6.54 3.88 -4.49
CA ILE A 54 5.81 3.55 -3.27
C ILE A 54 5.68 4.77 -2.35
N ARG A 55 6.76 5.55 -2.18
CA ARG A 55 6.74 6.71 -1.26
C ARG A 55 5.76 7.79 -1.72
N GLU A 56 5.66 8.03 -3.03
CA GLU A 56 4.84 9.11 -3.58
C GLU A 56 3.42 8.71 -3.91
N TYR A 57 3.21 7.50 -4.44
CA TYR A 57 1.89 7.11 -4.95
C TYR A 57 1.11 6.17 -4.04
N TYR A 58 1.77 5.45 -3.13
CA TYR A 58 1.08 4.59 -2.17
C TYR A 58 0.84 5.29 -0.83
N TRP A 59 1.54 6.39 -0.55
CA TRP A 59 1.38 7.10 0.70
C TRP A 59 0.02 7.79 0.79
N VAL A 60 -0.67 7.64 1.93
CA VAL A 60 -1.89 8.37 2.25
C VAL A 60 -1.80 8.94 3.67
N ASP A 61 -2.11 10.22 3.77
CA ASP A 61 -2.37 10.97 5.00
C ASP A 61 -3.53 11.94 4.75
N LEU A 62 -3.97 12.72 5.73
CA LEU A 62 -5.08 13.67 5.52
C LEU A 62 -4.76 14.71 4.42
N ARG A 63 -3.50 15.11 4.26
CA ARG A 63 -3.12 16.09 3.22
C ARG A 63 -3.21 15.46 1.83
N LYS A 64 -2.71 14.24 1.68
CA LYS A 64 -2.75 13.49 0.43
C LYS A 64 -4.17 13.10 0.05
N THR A 65 -4.99 12.73 1.04
CA THR A 65 -6.42 12.45 0.82
C THR A 65 -7.14 13.70 0.30
N ASN A 66 -6.88 14.87 0.88
CA ASN A 66 -7.41 16.15 0.40
C ASN A 66 -6.92 16.52 -1.01
N GLU A 67 -5.69 16.14 -1.37
CA GLU A 67 -5.16 16.30 -2.73
C GLU A 67 -5.93 15.42 -3.72
N ILE A 68 -6.10 14.13 -3.41
CA ILE A 68 -6.83 13.15 -4.24
C ILE A 68 -8.30 13.57 -4.41
N TYR A 69 -8.92 14.10 -3.35
CA TYR A 69 -10.30 14.61 -3.40
C TYR A 69 -10.47 15.76 -4.42
N ARG A 70 -9.39 16.48 -4.75
CA ARG A 70 -9.38 17.61 -5.70
C ARG A 70 -8.84 17.22 -7.07
N TYR A 71 -8.59 15.94 -7.33
CA TYR A 71 -8.13 15.48 -8.63
C TYR A 71 -9.13 15.82 -9.71
N LYS A 72 -8.60 16.31 -10.83
CA LYS A 72 -9.34 16.36 -12.09
C LYS A 72 -9.17 15.02 -12.78
N THR A 73 -10.25 14.54 -13.37
CA THR A 73 -10.27 13.31 -14.15
C THR A 73 -9.89 13.60 -15.61
N GLU A 74 -9.49 12.56 -16.34
CA GLU A 74 -9.18 12.63 -17.78
C GLU A 74 -8.03 13.58 -18.14
N GLU A 75 -7.07 13.76 -17.22
CA GLU A 75 -5.86 14.52 -17.49
C GLU A 75 -4.95 13.73 -18.45
N TYR A 76 -4.79 14.24 -19.67
CA TYR A 76 -3.86 13.68 -20.66
C TYR A 76 -2.63 14.59 -20.82
N SER A 77 -1.66 14.43 -19.91
CA SER A 77 -0.39 15.16 -19.93
C SER A 77 0.70 14.41 -19.16
N MET A 78 1.98 14.63 -19.52
CA MET A 78 3.12 14.14 -18.73
C MET A 78 3.23 14.87 -17.38
N ASP A 79 2.68 16.08 -17.29
CA ASP A 79 2.63 16.92 -16.09
C ASP A 79 1.31 16.76 -15.32
N ALA A 80 0.52 15.72 -15.64
CA ALA A 80 -0.74 15.44 -14.95
C ALA A 80 -0.51 15.19 -13.46
N THR A 81 -1.39 15.76 -12.64
CA THR A 81 -1.41 15.52 -11.19
C THR A 81 -2.01 14.15 -10.91
N ASN A 82 -3.08 13.81 -11.62
CA ASN A 82 -3.78 12.54 -11.50
C ASN A 82 -3.23 11.49 -12.49
N LYS A 83 -2.00 11.04 -12.25
CA LYS A 83 -1.29 10.13 -13.17
C LYS A 83 -1.98 8.78 -13.42
N PHE A 84 -2.82 8.33 -12.48
CA PHE A 84 -3.52 7.06 -12.58
C PHE A 84 -4.99 7.22 -12.95
N ASN A 85 -5.46 8.44 -13.24
CA ASN A 85 -6.87 8.73 -13.51
C ASN A 85 -7.80 8.19 -12.40
N ILE A 86 -7.42 8.43 -11.13
CA ILE A 86 -8.21 8.07 -9.97
C ILE A 86 -9.41 9.00 -9.88
N TYR A 87 -10.58 8.41 -9.71
CA TYR A 87 -11.83 9.11 -9.47
C TYR A 87 -11.95 9.43 -7.97
N PRO A 88 -12.15 10.70 -7.57
CA PRO A 88 -12.30 11.08 -6.16
C PRO A 88 -13.38 10.28 -5.41
N GLU A 89 -14.41 9.82 -6.12
CA GLU A 89 -15.51 9.01 -5.60
C GLU A 89 -15.07 7.64 -5.09
N GLN A 90 -13.84 7.19 -5.40
CA GLN A 90 -13.27 5.95 -4.87
C GLN A 90 -12.76 6.09 -3.43
N ILE A 91 -12.60 7.31 -2.92
CA ILE A 91 -12.22 7.52 -1.52
C ILE A 91 -13.38 7.03 -0.65
N PRO A 92 -13.18 5.99 0.18
CA PRO A 92 -14.27 5.46 0.97
C PRO A 92 -14.58 6.41 2.12
N SER A 93 -15.85 6.48 2.50
CA SER A 93 -16.35 7.41 3.53
C SER A 93 -15.65 7.24 4.88
N TRP A 94 -15.26 6.02 5.25
CA TRP A 94 -14.59 5.73 6.51
C TRP A 94 -13.16 6.29 6.60
N LEU A 95 -12.50 6.59 5.47
CA LEU A 95 -11.06 6.89 5.46
C LEU A 95 -10.72 8.18 6.20
N ILE A 96 -11.50 9.24 5.96
CA ILE A 96 -11.24 10.58 6.49
C ILE A 96 -11.37 10.58 8.02
N ASP A 97 -12.36 9.87 8.56
CA ASP A 97 -12.59 9.74 10.00
C ASP A 97 -11.59 8.78 10.67
N TRP A 98 -10.97 7.91 9.87
CA TRP A 98 -10.05 6.89 10.34
C TRP A 98 -8.59 7.36 10.40
N ILE A 99 -8.13 8.26 9.53
CA ILE A 99 -6.73 8.74 9.58
C ILE A 99 -6.59 9.84 10.65
N PRO A 100 -5.71 9.68 11.68
CA PRO A 100 -5.43 10.74 12.65
C PRO A 100 -4.53 11.83 12.04
N GLU A 101 -4.54 13.03 12.61
CA GLU A 101 -3.85 14.21 12.05
C GLU A 101 -2.35 14.01 11.80
N ASP A 102 -1.66 13.32 12.71
CA ASP A 102 -0.22 13.02 12.64
C ASP A 102 0.09 11.61 12.08
N GLY A 103 -0.92 10.91 11.56
CA GLY A 103 -0.78 9.57 11.03
C GLY A 103 -0.87 9.48 9.51
N GLY A 104 -0.52 8.31 9.01
CA GLY A 104 -0.60 7.98 7.59
C GLY A 104 -0.08 6.57 7.35
N TYR A 105 -0.36 6.03 6.17
CA TYR A 105 0.06 4.68 5.82
C TYR A 105 0.23 4.51 4.31
N LEU A 106 0.77 3.36 3.92
CA LEU A 106 0.82 2.94 2.53
C LEU A 106 -0.45 2.15 2.20
N ILE A 107 -1.20 2.60 1.20
CA ILE A 107 -2.43 1.97 0.72
C ILE A 107 -2.19 0.53 0.26
N GLY A 108 -3.26 -0.27 0.19
CA GLY A 108 -3.19 -1.67 -0.14
C GLY A 108 -2.79 -1.96 -1.58
N ASN A 109 -3.22 -1.13 -2.53
CA ASN A 109 -3.04 -1.38 -3.95
C ASN A 109 -3.17 -0.11 -4.79
N LEU A 110 -2.46 -0.08 -5.93
CA LEU A 110 -2.56 0.99 -6.91
C LEU A 110 -2.56 0.44 -8.33
N GLN A 111 -3.58 0.81 -9.09
CA GLN A 111 -3.79 0.39 -10.47
C GLN A 111 -4.32 1.57 -11.32
N PRO A 112 -4.26 1.48 -12.65
CA PRO A 112 -4.93 2.45 -13.52
C PRO A 112 -6.41 2.54 -13.16
N ALA A 113 -6.88 3.75 -12.88
CA ALA A 113 -8.24 4.07 -12.45
C ALA A 113 -8.74 3.33 -11.20
N HIS A 114 -7.84 2.77 -10.38
CA HIS A 114 -8.25 2.07 -9.16
C HIS A 114 -7.23 2.21 -8.03
N MET A 115 -7.72 2.62 -6.86
CA MET A 115 -6.94 2.74 -5.63
C MET A 115 -7.61 1.96 -4.50
N ASP A 116 -6.89 1.04 -3.86
CA ASP A 116 -7.40 0.28 -2.72
C ASP A 116 -6.88 0.89 -1.42
N PHE A 117 -7.74 1.64 -0.73
CA PHE A 117 -7.40 2.34 0.49
C PHE A 117 -7.30 1.43 1.72
N ARG A 118 -7.59 0.13 1.64
CA ARG A 118 -7.49 -0.75 2.82
C ARG A 118 -6.07 -0.77 3.39
N PHE A 119 -5.96 -0.74 4.71
CA PHE A 119 -4.70 -0.90 5.42
C PHE A 119 -4.29 -2.37 5.41
N PHE A 120 -3.09 -2.67 4.93
CA PHE A 120 -2.51 -4.02 5.00
C PHE A 120 -1.31 -4.02 5.95
N THR A 121 -1.42 -4.79 7.03
CA THR A 121 -0.46 -4.78 8.13
C THR A 121 0.91 -5.24 7.69
N LEU A 122 1.00 -6.38 6.98
CA LEU A 122 2.27 -6.92 6.53
C LEU A 122 3.00 -5.96 5.59
N GLY A 123 2.31 -5.39 4.60
CA GLY A 123 2.91 -4.45 3.65
C GLY A 123 3.45 -3.19 4.33
N ASN A 124 2.70 -2.63 5.29
CA ASN A 124 3.12 -1.44 6.04
C ASN A 124 4.30 -1.74 6.96
N LEU A 125 4.20 -2.78 7.81
CA LEU A 125 5.29 -3.14 8.73
C LEU A 125 6.55 -3.57 8.00
N TRP A 126 6.43 -4.33 6.89
CA TRP A 126 7.59 -4.73 6.11
C TRP A 126 8.26 -3.52 5.43
N SER A 127 7.48 -2.52 5.03
CA SER A 127 8.02 -1.27 4.48
C SER A 127 8.84 -0.49 5.51
N LEU A 128 8.48 -0.55 6.80
CA LEU A 128 9.28 -0.02 7.91
C LEU A 128 10.61 -0.77 8.02
N ILE A 129 10.53 -2.10 8.16
CA ILE A 129 11.67 -2.99 8.41
C ILE A 129 12.67 -2.93 7.24
N SER A 130 12.18 -2.92 6.01
CA SER A 130 13.01 -2.90 4.80
C SER A 130 13.52 -1.51 4.45
N SER A 131 13.25 -0.46 5.25
CA SER A 131 13.57 0.94 4.96
C SER A 131 12.99 1.45 3.63
N LEU A 132 11.87 0.87 3.19
CA LEU A 132 11.17 1.32 1.99
C LEU A 132 10.49 2.66 2.26
N ALA A 133 9.77 2.77 3.37
CA ALA A 133 9.19 4.03 3.82
C ALA A 133 10.26 4.97 4.41
N THR A 134 10.03 6.27 4.30
CA THR A 134 10.92 7.30 4.88
C THR A 134 10.81 7.35 6.40
N PRO A 135 11.79 7.90 7.14
CA PRO A 135 11.69 8.01 8.61
C PRO A 135 10.41 8.72 9.08
N LYS A 136 9.97 9.76 8.36
CA LYS A 136 8.72 10.48 8.66
C LYS A 136 7.49 9.61 8.43
N GLN A 137 7.45 8.87 7.33
CA GLN A 137 6.37 7.92 7.05
C GLN A 137 6.34 6.79 8.08
N ASN A 138 7.50 6.33 8.53
CA ASN A 138 7.61 5.31 9.56
C ASN A 138 6.99 5.77 10.87
N GLU A 139 7.33 6.99 11.31
CA GLU A 139 6.74 7.59 12.50
C GLU A 139 5.22 7.74 12.37
N ALA A 140 4.73 8.21 11.23
CA ALA A 140 3.30 8.38 10.97
C ALA A 140 2.53 7.05 10.92
N ILE A 141 3.13 5.97 10.38
CA ILE A 141 2.55 4.62 10.42
C ILE A 141 2.43 4.13 11.85
N LEU A 142 3.47 4.31 12.66
CA LEU A 142 3.45 3.89 14.07
C LEU A 142 2.43 4.71 14.88
N LYS A 143 2.34 6.02 14.66
CA LYS A 143 1.30 6.88 15.26
C LYS A 143 -0.10 6.46 14.85
N LEU A 144 -0.31 6.07 13.59
CA LEU A 144 -1.59 5.51 13.15
C LEU A 144 -1.94 4.23 13.90
N ILE A 145 -0.97 3.29 14.03
CA ILE A 145 -1.19 2.03 14.75
C ILE A 145 -1.50 2.28 16.22
N GLU A 146 -0.82 3.24 16.86
CA GLU A 146 -1.08 3.64 18.24
C GLU A 146 -2.47 4.29 18.40
N ALA A 147 -2.83 5.22 17.52
CA ALA A 147 -4.12 5.91 17.57
C ALA A 147 -5.31 5.01 17.23
N LYS A 148 -5.12 4.02 16.36
CA LYS A 148 -6.14 3.05 15.91
C LYS A 148 -5.84 1.64 16.43
N TRP A 149 -5.35 1.57 17.67
CA TRP A 149 -4.97 0.31 18.31
C TRP A 149 -6.12 -0.69 18.37
N ASP A 150 -7.32 -0.25 18.73
CA ASP A 150 -8.50 -1.14 18.81
C ASP A 150 -8.90 -1.72 17.44
N ASP A 151 -8.72 -0.94 16.38
CA ASP A 151 -9.06 -1.36 15.02
C ASP A 151 -8.03 -2.30 14.41
N ILE A 152 -6.73 -2.08 14.65
CA ILE A 152 -5.63 -2.82 14.02
C ILE A 152 -5.17 -4.01 14.88
N VAL A 153 -5.18 -3.83 16.20
CA VAL A 153 -4.73 -4.82 17.19
C VAL A 153 -5.92 -5.43 17.93
N GLY A 154 -6.78 -4.58 18.50
CA GLY A 154 -7.89 -5.02 19.35
C GLY A 154 -7.43 -5.96 20.47
N HIS A 155 -8.17 -7.05 20.68
CA HIS A 155 -7.82 -8.08 21.67
C HIS A 155 -6.84 -9.14 21.16
N MET A 156 -6.56 -9.19 19.85
CA MET A 156 -5.71 -10.20 19.23
C MET A 156 -4.80 -9.56 18.18
N PRO A 157 -3.51 -9.29 18.51
CA PRO A 157 -2.54 -8.82 17.53
C PRO A 157 -2.28 -9.89 16.46
N LEU A 158 -2.28 -9.59 15.16
CA LEU A 158 -2.65 -8.35 14.47
C LEU A 158 -3.70 -8.66 13.40
N LYS A 159 -4.56 -7.71 13.05
CA LYS A 159 -5.44 -7.86 11.88
C LYS A 159 -4.61 -7.90 10.59
N ILE A 160 -5.02 -8.75 9.63
CA ILE A 160 -4.34 -8.87 8.33
C ILE A 160 -4.55 -7.60 7.49
N CYS A 161 -5.80 -7.15 7.40
CA CYS A 161 -6.18 -5.91 6.75
C CYS A 161 -7.35 -5.22 7.47
N TYR A 162 -7.52 -3.93 7.23
CA TYR A 162 -8.62 -3.14 7.75
C TYR A 162 -9.11 -2.11 6.71
N PRO A 163 -10.42 -1.85 6.62
CA PRO A 163 -11.51 -2.62 7.20
C PRO A 163 -11.74 -3.95 6.45
N ALA A 164 -12.68 -4.76 6.95
CA ALA A 164 -13.15 -5.93 6.25
C ALA A 164 -14.15 -5.54 5.14
N LEU A 165 -14.31 -6.42 4.15
CA LEU A 165 -15.30 -6.24 3.09
C LEU A 165 -16.67 -6.72 3.60
N GLU A 166 -17.71 -5.93 3.37
CA GLU A 166 -19.07 -6.21 3.82
C GLU A 166 -20.05 -6.28 2.66
N ASN A 167 -21.18 -6.98 2.87
CA ASN A 167 -22.34 -6.95 1.98
C ASN A 167 -22.00 -7.16 0.49
N GLU A 168 -22.33 -6.18 -0.36
CA GLU A 168 -22.11 -6.23 -1.80
C GLU A 168 -20.63 -6.22 -2.17
N GLU A 169 -19.79 -5.47 -1.44
CA GLU A 169 -18.34 -5.47 -1.67
C GLU A 169 -17.77 -6.86 -1.43
N TRP A 170 -18.19 -7.53 -0.35
CA TRP A 170 -17.79 -8.91 -0.08
C TRP A 170 -18.22 -9.84 -1.22
N ARG A 171 -19.49 -9.77 -1.66
CA ARG A 171 -20.00 -10.63 -2.75
C ARG A 171 -19.22 -10.44 -4.04
N ILE A 172 -18.95 -9.20 -4.43
CA ILE A 172 -18.30 -8.84 -5.70
C ILE A 172 -16.80 -9.17 -5.65
N VAL A 173 -16.10 -8.67 -4.64
CA VAL A 173 -14.64 -8.75 -4.55
C VAL A 173 -14.18 -10.17 -4.26
N THR A 174 -14.81 -10.85 -3.29
CA THR A 174 -14.42 -12.21 -2.91
C THR A 174 -15.07 -13.28 -3.79
N GLY A 175 -16.16 -12.94 -4.49
CA GLY A 175 -16.97 -13.93 -5.20
C GLY A 175 -17.87 -14.73 -4.27
N SER A 176 -18.37 -14.09 -3.19
CA SER A 176 -19.13 -14.72 -2.11
C SER A 176 -18.36 -15.88 -1.45
N ASP A 177 -17.07 -15.69 -1.19
CA ASP A 177 -16.20 -16.72 -0.61
C ASP A 177 -16.56 -16.95 0.87
N PRO A 178 -17.09 -18.12 1.25
CA PRO A 178 -17.56 -18.39 2.61
C PRO A 178 -16.44 -18.45 3.65
N LYS A 179 -15.16 -18.50 3.24
CA LYS A 179 -14.03 -18.44 4.18
C LYS A 179 -13.61 -17.02 4.54
N ASN A 180 -14.06 -16.01 3.78
CA ASN A 180 -13.68 -14.61 3.96
C ASN A 180 -14.89 -13.79 4.45
N THR A 181 -15.67 -14.31 5.40
CA THR A 181 -16.86 -13.65 5.95
C THR A 181 -16.55 -12.82 7.19
N LEU A 182 -17.43 -11.85 7.48
CA LEU A 182 -17.38 -11.07 8.71
C LEU A 182 -17.96 -11.83 9.92
N GLU A 183 -18.74 -12.87 9.67
CA GLU A 183 -19.41 -13.67 10.71
C GLU A 183 -18.38 -14.45 11.54
N LEU A 184 -18.35 -14.13 12.85
CA LEU A 184 -17.81 -14.97 13.92
C LEU A 184 -18.89 -15.93 14.43
#